data_AF-A0A9D1KZR7-F1
#
_entry.id   AF-A0A9D1KZR7-F1
#
_cell.length_a   1.000
_cell.length_b   1.000
_cell.length_c   1.000
_cell.angle_alpha   90.00
_cell.angle_beta   90.00
_cell.angle_gamma   90.00
#
_symmetry.space_group_name_H-M   'P 1'
#
loop_
_entity.id
_entity.type
_entity.pdbx_description
1 polymer ?
#
loop_
_entity_poly.entity_id
_entity_poly.type
_entity_poly.pdbx_seq_one_letter_code
_entity_poly.pdbx_strand_id
1 'polypeptide(L)'
;MLSEERKKELNALIERASCAGDEYYFDMEQDEFDEEMEGCEDEEFYKGFCRQREIGFEAYQKEIAELFTHITSAEELHYMIADYNYDDGMFTVEQIVMNPACDIVTAKMVYWLCQPRYYYDNYGSPSKCSEEDVNRDVALLLTKMEAKAISNGFQTGLEWNGELVDEQLDNLDFTQEPYCHVPVEFR
;
A
#
# COMPACT_ATOMS: atom_id res chain seq x y z
N MET A 1 -5.91 10.30 18.52
CA MET A 1 -4.47 10.61 18.59
C MET A 1 -3.76 9.43 19.22
N LEU A 2 -2.95 8.75 18.41
CA LEU A 2 -2.22 7.54 18.78
C LEU A 2 -1.16 7.79 19.86
N SER A 3 -0.97 6.84 20.77
CA SER A 3 0.14 6.88 21.74
C SER A 3 1.48 6.64 21.04
N GLU A 4 2.57 7.14 21.62
CA GLU A 4 3.92 6.94 21.07
C GLU A 4 4.33 5.46 21.04
N GLU A 5 3.91 4.68 22.04
CA GLU A 5 4.12 3.23 22.05
C GLU A 5 3.43 2.56 20.86
N ARG A 6 2.17 2.94 20.59
CA ARG A 6 1.42 2.39 19.46
C ARG A 6 2.02 2.80 18.13
N LYS A 7 2.45 4.05 17.98
CA LYS A 7 3.17 4.52 16.77
C LYS A 7 4.43 3.70 16.51
N LYS A 8 5.20 3.39 17.56
CA LYS A 8 6.39 2.54 17.43
C LYS A 8 6.05 1.13 16.94
N GLU A 9 4.99 0.53 17.46
CA GLU A 9 4.51 -0.79 16.99
C GLU A 9 4.08 -0.76 15.51
N LEU A 10 3.37 0.29 15.10
CA LEU A 10 2.90 0.46 13.72
C LEU A 10 4.09 0.69 12.77
N ASN A 11 5.06 1.53 13.14
CA ASN A 11 6.26 1.77 12.34
C ASN A 11 7.06 0.47 12.15
N ALA A 12 7.27 -0.30 13.22
CA ALA A 12 7.94 -1.60 13.12
C ALA A 12 7.16 -2.61 12.27
N LEU A 13 5.82 -2.52 12.21
CA LEU A 13 5.03 -3.34 11.29
C LEU A 13 5.21 -2.89 9.83
N ILE A 14 5.29 -1.58 9.55
CA ILE A 14 5.56 -1.06 8.21
C ILE A 14 6.91 -1.54 7.71
N GLU A 15 7.98 -1.41 8.50
CA GLU A 15 9.33 -1.86 8.09
C GLU A 15 9.35 -3.36 7.75
N ARG A 16 8.71 -4.19 8.58
CA ARG A 16 8.54 -5.63 8.31
C ARG A 16 7.68 -5.91 7.08
N ALA A 17 6.68 -5.07 6.80
CA ALA A 17 5.83 -5.20 5.63
C ALA A 17 6.56 -4.83 4.34
N SER A 18 7.45 -3.83 4.37
CA SER A 18 8.34 -3.52 3.26
C SER A 18 9.21 -4.73 2.90
N CYS A 19 9.77 -5.42 3.92
CA CYS A 19 10.49 -6.68 3.68
C CYS A 19 9.60 -7.72 2.98
N ALA A 20 8.33 -7.87 3.36
CA ALA A 20 7.43 -8.85 2.78
C ALA A 20 7.10 -8.61 1.29
N GLY A 21 7.26 -7.39 0.80
CA GLY A 21 7.12 -7.06 -0.62
C GLY A 21 8.42 -7.15 -1.42
N ASP A 22 9.55 -7.38 -0.77
CA ASP A 22 10.89 -7.27 -1.36
C ASP A 22 11.54 -8.65 -1.52
N GLU A 23 11.72 -9.06 -2.78
CA GLU A 23 12.39 -10.31 -3.16
C GLU A 23 13.91 -10.15 -3.30
N TYR A 24 14.44 -8.91 -3.35
CA TYR A 24 15.85 -8.64 -3.61
C TYR A 24 16.76 -9.31 -2.58
N TYR A 25 16.51 -9.06 -1.30
CA TYR A 25 17.26 -9.69 -0.22
C TYR A 25 16.86 -11.14 0.03
N PHE A 26 15.72 -11.60 -0.48
CA PHE A 26 15.29 -12.98 -0.35
C PHE A 26 16.10 -13.90 -1.28
N ASP A 27 16.31 -13.50 -2.53
CA ASP A 27 17.03 -14.29 -3.54
C ASP A 27 18.56 -14.16 -3.47
N MET A 28 19.06 -13.23 -2.65
CA MET A 28 20.49 -13.01 -2.43
C MET A 28 21.17 -14.21 -1.76
N GLU A 29 22.39 -14.54 -2.18
CA GLU A 29 23.21 -15.56 -1.54
C GLU A 29 23.53 -15.16 -0.09
N GLN A 30 23.71 -16.15 0.80
CA GLN A 30 23.79 -15.87 2.23
C GLN A 30 25.01 -15.01 2.62
N ASP A 31 26.16 -15.20 1.98
CA ASP A 31 27.37 -14.44 2.25
C ASP A 31 27.26 -12.98 1.80
N GLU A 32 26.64 -12.73 0.65
CA GLU A 32 26.32 -11.38 0.19
C GLU A 32 25.30 -10.68 1.11
N PHE A 33 24.26 -11.41 1.54
CA PHE A 33 23.28 -10.90 2.50
C PHE A 33 23.93 -10.51 3.83
N ASP A 34 24.84 -11.35 4.35
CA ASP A 34 25.56 -11.08 5.60
C ASP A 34 26.46 -9.84 5.48
N GLU A 35 27.07 -9.60 4.31
CA GLU A 35 27.89 -8.40 4.04
C GLU A 35 27.02 -7.13 3.92
N GLU A 36 25.93 -7.17 3.16
CA GLU A 36 25.02 -6.03 2.96
C GLU A 36 24.31 -5.61 4.27
N MET A 37 24.09 -6.55 5.19
CA MET A 37 23.38 -6.33 6.45
C MET A 37 24.30 -6.10 7.66
N GLU A 38 25.63 -6.05 7.47
CA GLU A 38 26.59 -5.88 8.58
C GLU A 38 26.29 -4.58 9.36
N GLY A 39 26.04 -4.71 10.67
CA GLY A 39 25.77 -3.57 11.56
C GLY A 39 24.29 -3.17 11.66
N CYS A 40 23.38 -3.87 10.96
CA CYS A 40 21.94 -3.63 11.01
C CYS A 40 21.20 -4.58 11.96
N GLU A 41 21.90 -5.35 12.81
CA GLU A 41 21.31 -6.50 13.52
C GLU A 41 20.19 -6.13 14.50
N ASP A 42 20.21 -4.89 15.01
CA ASP A 42 19.21 -4.37 15.94
C ASP A 42 18.00 -3.71 15.22
N GLU A 43 18.10 -3.47 13.91
CA GLU A 43 17.06 -2.82 13.09
C GLU A 43 15.88 -3.77 12.79
N GLU A 44 14.68 -3.21 12.61
CA GLU A 44 13.48 -4.03 12.39
C GLU A 44 13.43 -4.63 10.98
N PHE A 45 13.91 -3.92 9.96
CA PHE A 45 14.01 -4.46 8.61
C PHE A 45 14.97 -5.67 8.54
N TYR A 46 16.09 -5.65 9.28
CA TYR A 46 17.01 -6.80 9.34
C TYR A 46 16.31 -8.03 9.91
N LYS A 47 15.63 -7.88 11.04
CA LYS A 47 14.83 -8.95 11.65
C LYS A 47 13.76 -9.46 10.70
N GLY A 48 13.15 -8.54 9.93
CA GLY A 48 12.19 -8.85 8.88
C GLY A 48 12.76 -9.75 7.80
N PHE A 49 13.88 -9.36 7.19
CA PHE A 49 14.55 -10.16 6.16
C PHE A 49 15.07 -11.50 6.68
N CYS A 50 15.65 -11.54 7.88
CA CYS A 50 16.04 -12.82 8.49
C CYS A 50 14.84 -13.75 8.65
N ARG A 51 13.71 -13.23 9.13
CA ARG A 51 12.47 -14.02 9.29
C ARG A 51 11.93 -14.49 7.95
N GLN A 52 11.93 -13.61 6.95
CA GLN A 52 11.49 -13.93 5.58
C GLN A 52 12.32 -15.06 4.97
N ARG A 53 13.65 -14.97 5.05
CA ARG A 53 14.57 -16.01 4.54
C ARG A 53 14.43 -17.32 5.31
N GLU A 54 14.15 -17.28 6.62
CA GLU A 54 13.94 -18.47 7.44
C GLU A 54 12.68 -19.26 7.03
N ILE A 55 11.56 -18.57 6.83
CA ILE A 55 10.25 -19.23 6.62
C ILE A 55 9.80 -19.29 5.16
N GLY A 56 10.49 -18.56 4.28
CA GLY A 56 10.14 -18.41 2.87
C GLY A 56 9.25 -17.18 2.62
N PHE A 57 9.40 -16.61 1.43
CA PHE A 57 8.75 -15.38 0.99
C PHE A 57 7.21 -15.40 1.16
N GLU A 58 6.53 -16.39 0.58
CA GLU A 58 5.06 -16.51 0.64
C GLU A 58 4.54 -16.68 2.09
N ALA A 59 5.27 -17.45 2.90
CA ALA A 59 4.88 -17.68 4.29
C ALA A 59 5.01 -16.40 5.13
N TYR A 60 6.04 -15.59 4.84
CA TYR A 60 6.24 -14.29 5.49
C TYR A 60 5.21 -13.25 5.06
N GLN A 61 4.89 -13.16 3.76
CA GLN A 61 3.77 -12.33 3.29
C GLN A 61 2.47 -12.66 4.02
N LYS A 62 2.18 -13.96 4.20
CA LYS A 62 0.99 -14.39 4.94
C LYS A 62 1.06 -14.01 6.43
N GLU A 63 2.22 -14.16 7.07
CA GLU A 63 2.45 -13.76 8.46
C GLU A 63 2.17 -12.26 8.65
N ILE A 64 2.71 -11.41 7.77
CA ILE A 64 2.49 -9.96 7.83
C ILE A 64 1.04 -9.61 7.52
N ALA A 65 0.44 -10.19 6.48
CA ALA A 65 -0.97 -9.94 6.14
C ALA A 65 -1.90 -10.26 7.32
N GLU A 66 -1.65 -11.34 8.06
CA GLU A 66 -2.41 -11.68 9.28
C GLU A 66 -2.30 -10.58 10.34
N LEU A 67 -1.11 -10.00 10.55
CA LEU A 67 -0.91 -8.89 11.51
C LEU A 67 -1.74 -7.66 11.12
N PHE A 68 -1.83 -7.32 9.83
CA PHE A 68 -2.68 -6.23 9.36
C PHE A 68 -4.16 -6.47 9.67
N THR A 69 -4.65 -7.72 9.70
CA THR A 69 -6.06 -8.00 10.04
C THR A 69 -6.44 -7.60 11.47
N HIS A 70 -5.45 -7.48 12.37
CA HIS A 70 -5.67 -7.04 13.74
C HIS A 70 -5.76 -5.51 13.89
N ILE A 71 -5.42 -4.75 12.85
CA ILE A 71 -5.63 -3.30 12.81
C ILE A 71 -7.09 -3.04 12.49
N THR A 72 -7.79 -2.42 13.44
CA THR A 72 -9.24 -2.16 13.37
C THR A 72 -9.58 -0.66 13.39
N SER A 73 -8.56 0.20 13.38
CA SER A 73 -8.70 1.65 13.46
C SER A 73 -8.35 2.31 12.13
N ALA A 74 -9.28 3.11 11.60
CA ALA A 74 -9.05 3.96 10.44
C ALA A 74 -7.92 4.98 10.69
N GLU A 75 -7.81 5.51 11.91
CA GLU A 75 -6.73 6.45 12.29
C GLU A 75 -5.35 5.77 12.21
N GLU A 76 -5.25 4.51 12.62
CA GLU A 76 -3.99 3.75 12.55
C GLU A 76 -3.60 3.48 11.09
N LEU A 77 -4.54 3.04 10.26
CA LEU A 77 -4.30 2.80 8.84
C LEU A 77 -3.90 4.07 8.09
N HIS A 78 -4.54 5.20 8.40
CA HIS A 78 -4.16 6.50 7.85
C HIS A 78 -2.75 6.90 8.27
N TYR A 79 -2.44 6.81 9.57
CA TYR A 79 -1.11 7.10 10.10
C TYR A 79 -0.01 6.30 9.40
N MET A 80 -0.26 5.01 9.13
CA MET A 80 0.74 4.14 8.50
C MET A 80 1.07 4.51 7.05
N ILE A 81 0.14 5.12 6.31
CA ILE A 81 0.31 5.38 4.88
C ILE A 81 0.56 6.85 4.55
N ALA A 82 0.30 7.77 5.47
CA ALA A 82 0.41 9.21 5.23
C ALA A 82 1.80 9.67 4.76
N ASP A 83 2.86 9.06 5.31
CA ASP A 83 4.26 9.39 4.99
C ASP A 83 5.02 8.18 4.40
N TYR A 84 4.29 7.18 3.88
CA TYR A 84 4.90 5.97 3.32
C TYR A 84 5.63 6.27 2.02
N ASN A 85 6.83 5.71 1.86
CA ASN A 85 7.57 5.77 0.61
C ASN A 85 7.04 4.72 -0.37
N TYR A 86 6.35 5.15 -1.43
CA TYR A 86 5.74 4.23 -2.40
C TYR A 86 6.78 3.42 -3.21
N ASP A 87 8.05 3.85 -3.22
CA ASP A 87 9.16 3.08 -3.80
C ASP A 87 9.49 1.81 -2.98
N ASP A 88 9.06 1.73 -1.72
CA ASP A 88 9.24 0.54 -0.86
C ASP A 88 8.28 -0.62 -1.24
N GLY A 89 7.49 -0.43 -2.30
CA GLY A 89 6.67 -1.47 -2.90
C GLY A 89 5.20 -1.45 -2.47
N MET A 90 4.38 -2.18 -3.23
CA MET A 90 2.92 -2.10 -3.13
C MET A 90 2.29 -3.08 -2.13
N PHE A 91 3.06 -4.02 -1.56
CA PHE A 91 2.53 -4.98 -0.61
C PHE A 91 1.91 -4.30 0.61
N THR A 92 2.65 -3.40 1.26
CA THR A 92 2.20 -2.63 2.43
C THR A 92 0.98 -1.77 2.09
N VAL A 93 1.03 -1.08 0.94
CA VAL A 93 -0.07 -0.25 0.44
C VAL A 93 -1.34 -1.09 0.28
N GLU A 94 -1.24 -2.26 -0.36
CA GLU A 94 -2.35 -3.18 -0.54
C GLU A 94 -2.95 -3.63 0.81
N GLN A 95 -2.11 -4.02 1.78
CA GLN A 95 -2.61 -4.45 3.10
C GLN A 95 -3.42 -3.35 3.78
N ILE A 96 -2.98 -2.10 3.67
CA ILE A 96 -3.66 -0.96 4.27
C ILE A 96 -4.99 -0.68 3.58
N VAL A 97 -5.00 -0.53 2.25
CA VAL A 97 -6.25 -0.15 1.55
C VAL A 97 -7.27 -1.27 1.48
N MET A 98 -6.83 -2.54 1.50
CA MET A 98 -7.74 -3.68 1.49
C MET A 98 -8.31 -3.99 2.87
N ASN A 99 -7.69 -3.49 3.95
CA ASN A 99 -8.17 -3.69 5.32
C ASN A 99 -9.66 -3.28 5.48
N PRO A 100 -10.49 -4.07 6.19
CA PRO A 100 -11.91 -3.74 6.44
C PRO A 100 -12.15 -2.43 7.21
N ALA A 101 -11.18 -1.96 7.98
CA ALA A 101 -11.22 -0.71 8.72
C ALA A 101 -10.73 0.50 7.91
N CYS A 102 -10.23 0.29 6.68
CA CYS A 102 -9.76 1.39 5.83
C CYS A 102 -10.90 2.35 5.51
N ASP A 103 -10.70 3.63 5.81
CA ASP A 103 -11.65 4.70 5.50
C ASP A 103 -11.46 5.21 4.08
N ILE A 104 -12.55 5.65 3.46
CA ILE A 104 -12.55 6.18 2.10
C ILE A 104 -11.59 7.38 1.94
N VAL A 105 -11.38 8.19 2.97
CA VAL A 105 -10.43 9.31 2.94
C VAL A 105 -9.01 8.80 2.70
N THR A 106 -8.58 7.79 3.45
CA THR A 106 -7.28 7.15 3.27
C THR A 106 -7.18 6.46 1.91
N ALA A 107 -8.23 5.75 1.50
CA ALA A 107 -8.24 5.06 0.21
C ALA A 107 -8.16 6.03 -0.97
N LYS A 108 -8.84 7.18 -0.91
CA LYS A 108 -8.79 8.22 -1.95
C LYS A 108 -7.39 8.82 -2.05
N MET A 109 -6.74 9.08 -0.92
CA MET A 109 -5.35 9.55 -0.89
C MET A 109 -4.42 8.60 -1.64
N VAL A 110 -4.46 7.32 -1.26
CA VAL A 110 -3.65 6.29 -1.90
C VAL A 110 -4.00 6.14 -3.39
N TYR A 111 -5.29 6.19 -3.73
CA TYR A 111 -5.75 5.99 -5.10
C TYR A 111 -5.09 6.98 -6.05
N TRP A 112 -5.06 8.27 -5.67
CA TRP A 112 -4.50 9.31 -6.52
C TRP A 112 -2.96 9.36 -6.48
N LEU A 113 -2.32 9.05 -5.35
CA LEU A 113 -0.88 8.86 -5.27
C LEU A 113 -0.38 7.69 -6.14
N CYS A 114 -1.21 6.68 -6.38
CA CYS A 114 -0.96 5.61 -7.35
C CYS A 114 -1.17 6.03 -8.82
N GLN A 115 -1.37 7.32 -9.09
CA GLN A 115 -1.43 7.93 -10.42
C GLN A 115 -2.35 7.19 -11.43
N PRO A 116 -3.65 7.03 -11.13
CA PRO A 116 -4.57 6.21 -11.90
C PRO A 116 -4.75 6.76 -13.32
N ARG A 117 -4.51 8.07 -13.50
CA ARG A 117 -4.50 8.75 -14.79
C ARG A 117 -3.63 8.04 -15.82
N TYR A 118 -2.44 7.56 -15.45
CA TYR A 118 -1.57 6.85 -16.38
C TYR A 118 -2.34 5.71 -17.07
N TYR A 119 -3.12 4.95 -16.30
CA TYR A 119 -3.84 3.80 -16.85
C TYR A 119 -5.10 4.19 -17.63
N TYR A 120 -5.80 5.22 -17.19
CA TYR A 120 -6.94 5.75 -17.93
C TYR A 120 -6.50 6.34 -19.29
N ASP A 121 -5.42 7.10 -19.33
CA ASP A 121 -4.91 7.72 -20.56
C ASP A 121 -4.37 6.68 -21.55
N ASN A 122 -3.67 5.65 -21.08
CA ASN A 122 -3.00 4.68 -21.94
C ASN A 122 -3.84 3.43 -22.26
N TYR A 123 -4.73 3.01 -21.35
CA TYR A 123 -5.49 1.76 -21.46
C TYR A 123 -7.01 1.93 -21.33
N GLY A 124 -7.49 3.13 -20.97
CA GLY A 124 -8.90 3.41 -20.72
C GLY A 124 -9.41 2.93 -19.35
N SER A 125 -8.65 2.13 -18.61
CA SER A 125 -8.86 1.78 -17.20
C SER A 125 -7.67 0.99 -16.64
N PRO A 126 -7.43 1.01 -15.31
CA PRO A 126 -6.41 0.16 -14.67
C PRO A 126 -6.58 -1.34 -14.97
N SER A 127 -7.81 -1.82 -15.04
CA SER A 127 -8.13 -3.23 -15.34
C SER A 127 -7.74 -3.70 -16.74
N LYS A 128 -7.48 -2.77 -17.67
CA LYS A 128 -7.06 -3.05 -19.05
C LYS A 128 -5.55 -2.88 -19.25
N CYS A 129 -4.80 -2.59 -18.19
CA CYS A 129 -3.35 -2.48 -18.24
C CYS A 129 -2.71 -3.77 -18.79
N SER A 130 -1.69 -3.60 -19.64
CA SER A 130 -0.95 -4.73 -20.22
C SER A 130 -0.21 -5.52 -19.15
N GLU A 131 -0.13 -6.85 -19.29
CA GLU A 131 0.70 -7.70 -18.43
C GLU A 131 2.20 -7.39 -18.57
N GLU A 132 2.61 -6.78 -19.68
CA GLU A 132 4.00 -6.38 -19.94
C GLU A 132 4.34 -4.97 -19.40
N ASP A 133 3.36 -4.23 -18.83
CA ASP A 133 3.61 -2.91 -18.27
C ASP A 133 4.43 -3.01 -16.97
N VAL A 134 5.47 -2.21 -16.85
CA VAL A 134 6.35 -2.20 -15.67
C VAL A 134 5.60 -1.84 -14.37
N ASN A 135 4.51 -1.08 -14.47
CA ASN A 135 3.67 -0.67 -13.35
C ASN A 135 2.42 -1.56 -13.21
N ARG A 136 2.49 -2.82 -13.65
CA ARG A 136 1.35 -3.75 -13.64
C ARG A 136 0.74 -3.94 -12.25
N ASP A 137 1.58 -4.01 -11.21
CA ASP A 137 1.13 -4.25 -9.84
C ASP A 137 0.32 -3.09 -9.29
N VAL A 138 0.71 -1.85 -9.61
CA VAL A 138 -0.08 -0.66 -9.27
C VAL A 138 -1.44 -0.68 -10.00
N ALA A 139 -1.49 -1.11 -11.27
CA ALA A 139 -2.77 -1.30 -11.97
C ALA A 139 -3.66 -2.38 -11.31
N LEU A 140 -3.07 -3.47 -10.82
CA LEU A 140 -3.79 -4.52 -10.08
C LEU A 140 -4.37 -3.94 -8.79
N LEU A 141 -3.58 -3.19 -8.02
CA LEU A 141 -4.02 -2.54 -6.79
C LEU A 141 -5.16 -1.56 -7.06
N LEU A 142 -5.01 -0.65 -8.03
CA LEU A 142 -6.05 0.29 -8.42
C LEU A 142 -7.35 -0.42 -8.81
N THR A 143 -7.26 -1.52 -9.58
CA THR A 143 -8.43 -2.33 -9.93
C THR A 143 -9.14 -2.90 -8.70
N LYS A 144 -8.38 -3.40 -7.70
CA LYS A 144 -8.95 -3.88 -6.43
C LYS A 144 -9.60 -2.75 -5.64
N MET A 145 -8.97 -1.58 -5.58
CA MET A 145 -9.50 -0.40 -4.91
C MET A 145 -10.81 0.07 -5.54
N GLU A 146 -10.88 0.15 -6.87
CA GLU A 146 -12.11 0.54 -7.58
C GLU A 146 -13.24 -0.46 -7.32
N ALA A 147 -12.96 -1.76 -7.33
CA ALA A 147 -13.95 -2.78 -7.00
C ALA A 147 -14.44 -2.67 -5.54
N LYS A 148 -13.54 -2.38 -4.60
CA LYS A 148 -13.89 -2.16 -3.18
C LYS A 148 -14.71 -0.88 -2.99
N ALA A 149 -14.41 0.19 -3.73
CA ALA A 149 -15.20 1.42 -3.72
C ALA A 149 -16.63 1.18 -4.23
N ILE A 150 -16.77 0.56 -5.41
CA ILE A 150 -18.07 0.26 -6.04
C ILE A 150 -18.95 -0.63 -5.15
N SER A 151 -18.34 -1.52 -4.36
CA SER A 151 -19.04 -2.39 -3.41
C SER A 151 -19.32 -1.75 -2.06
N ASN A 152 -19.03 -0.46 -1.87
CA ASN A 152 -19.12 0.27 -0.60
C ASN A 152 -18.32 -0.42 0.53
N GLY A 153 -17.14 -0.95 0.20
CA GLY A 153 -16.30 -1.74 1.12
C GLY A 153 -15.35 -0.94 2.00
N PHE A 154 -15.36 0.40 1.91
CA PHE A 154 -14.57 1.30 2.75
C PHE A 154 -15.41 1.84 3.91
N GLN A 155 -14.78 2.07 5.05
CA GLN A 155 -15.39 2.78 6.18
C GLN A 155 -15.54 4.27 5.86
N THR A 156 -16.33 4.93 6.70
CA THR A 156 -16.48 6.39 6.69
C THR A 156 -16.45 6.89 8.14
N GLY A 157 -15.98 8.13 8.34
CA GLY A 157 -15.95 8.77 9.65
C GLY A 157 -14.56 9.10 10.17
N LEU A 158 -13.50 8.85 9.40
CA LEU A 158 -12.20 9.46 9.67
C LEU A 158 -12.29 10.98 9.50
N GLU A 159 -12.19 11.71 10.60
CA GLU A 159 -12.08 13.17 10.58
C GLU A 159 -10.63 13.56 10.29
N TRP A 160 -10.34 13.91 9.04
CA TRP A 160 -9.04 14.47 8.63
C TRP A 160 -9.18 15.96 8.34
N ASN A 161 -8.35 16.77 8.99
CA ASN A 161 -8.37 18.23 8.90
C ASN A 161 -7.19 18.83 8.10
N GLY A 162 -6.35 17.97 7.52
CA GLY A 162 -5.29 18.37 6.59
C GLY A 162 -5.80 18.46 5.15
N GLU A 163 -5.06 19.17 4.30
CA GLU A 163 -5.18 18.98 2.86
C GLU A 163 -4.78 17.53 2.56
N LEU A 164 -5.65 16.78 1.87
CA LEU A 164 -5.25 15.52 1.25
C LEU A 164 -4.22 15.91 0.19
N VAL A 165 -2.95 15.64 0.44
CA VAL A 165 -1.94 15.65 -0.63
C VAL A 165 -2.15 14.34 -1.39
N ASP A 166 -3.30 14.22 -2.04
CA ASP A 166 -3.67 13.05 -2.81
C ASP A 166 -3.18 13.17 -4.25
N GLU A 167 -2.65 14.32 -4.66
CA GLU A 167 -2.23 14.60 -6.04
C GLU A 167 -3.39 14.47 -7.06
N GLN A 168 -4.65 14.51 -6.60
CA GLN A 168 -5.79 14.57 -7.50
C GLN A 168 -5.67 15.82 -8.39
N LEU A 169 -5.76 15.61 -9.70
CA LEU A 169 -5.67 16.70 -10.67
C LEU A 169 -7.02 17.46 -10.75
N ASP A 170 -6.97 18.79 -10.60
CA ASP A 170 -8.14 19.68 -10.65
C ASP A 170 -8.90 19.70 -11.99
N ASN A 171 -8.33 19.13 -13.06
CA ASN A 171 -8.79 19.34 -14.43
C ASN A 171 -9.32 18.08 -15.13
N LEU A 172 -9.64 17.01 -14.40
CA LEU A 172 -10.22 15.80 -14.98
C LEU A 172 -11.74 15.95 -15.17
N ASP A 173 -12.22 15.70 -16.40
CA ASP A 173 -13.66 15.68 -16.69
C ASP A 173 -14.22 14.26 -16.46
N PHE A 174 -14.72 14.02 -15.24
CA PHE A 174 -15.35 12.74 -14.87
C PHE A 174 -16.71 12.48 -15.54
N THR A 175 -17.16 13.33 -16.47
CA THR A 175 -18.36 13.10 -17.27
C THR A 175 -18.06 12.49 -18.63
N GLN A 176 -16.79 12.41 -19.03
CA GLN A 176 -16.35 11.93 -20.33
C GLN A 176 -15.35 10.78 -20.22
N GLU A 177 -15.26 10.00 -21.29
CA GLU A 177 -14.25 8.96 -21.43
C GLU A 177 -12.83 9.57 -21.42
N PRO A 178 -11.84 8.90 -20.81
CA PRO A 178 -11.95 7.61 -20.10
C PRO A 178 -12.36 7.76 -18.62
N TYR A 179 -12.37 8.99 -18.08
CA TYR A 179 -12.49 9.25 -16.64
C TYR A 179 -13.90 9.09 -16.07
N CYS A 180 -14.93 8.98 -16.91
CA CYS A 180 -16.29 8.65 -16.46
C CYS A 180 -16.39 7.30 -15.74
N HIS A 181 -15.37 6.44 -15.91
CA HIS A 181 -15.23 5.15 -15.26
C HIS A 181 -14.57 5.19 -13.87
N VAL A 182 -13.93 6.30 -13.47
CA VAL A 182 -13.39 6.47 -12.11
C VAL A 182 -14.55 6.39 -11.11
N PRO A 183 -14.49 5.55 -10.04
CA PRO A 183 -15.55 5.46 -9.03
C PRO A 183 -15.87 6.80 -8.39
N VAL A 184 -17.14 7.06 -8.09
CA VAL A 184 -17.61 8.35 -7.54
C VAL A 184 -16.95 8.65 -6.20
N GLU A 185 -16.67 7.62 -5.42
CA GLU A 185 -16.04 7.70 -4.11
C GLU A 185 -14.59 8.21 -4.17
N PHE A 186 -13.93 8.10 -5.33
CA PHE A 186 -12.59 8.62 -5.56
C PHE A 186 -12.56 9.95 -6.34
N ARG A 187 -13.71 10.45 -6.81
CA ARG A 187 -13.79 11.74 -7.51
C ARG A 187 -13.66 12.93 -6.56
#